data_AF-A0AAN7TE74-F1
#
_entry.id   AF-A0AAN7TE74-F1
#
_cell.length_a   1.000
_cell.length_b   1.000
_cell.length_c   1.000
_cell.angle_alpha   90.00
_cell.angle_beta   90.00
_cell.angle_gamma   90.00
#
_symmetry.space_group_name_H-M   'P 1'
#
loop_
_entity.id
_entity.type
_entity.pdbx_description
1 polymer ?
#
loop_
_entity_poly.entity_id
_entity_poly.type
_entity_poly.pdbx_seq_one_letter_code
_entity_poly.pdbx_strand_id
1 'polypeptide(L)'
;MSYLECLLYTRCAVLWQKRSLPSYLGPTTFQLAHLFILVVINSLTLFALSILLGRTIWSLCLNMTTIEGWEVERHHAILRRARVLGGQLDGPDGSKVKIEHQEFPFDVGIWANICIGMGTRNPLAWFWPLSSTPKLEKSFEYQHNLIDDPSKPWPPPDPDRLFRAARKAPSGDPFTMSMDPASFRARQAADLARYEDADGEYVVRRRPFHERLEAREHRGQYNNSERVYELEDSENEDVLHDDEAEPALTVDSMAGRENDDAGEEGWRNKEGERLADFGVDEVANFYDEDDVPLAELLRRRKEKTSREGGVE
;
A
#
# COMPACT_ATOMS: atom_id res chain seq x y z
N MET A 1 25.73 -21.98 16.03
CA MET A 1 25.12 -22.89 15.03
C MET A 1 26.14 -23.43 14.04
N SER A 2 26.95 -22.60 13.36
CA SER A 2 27.98 -23.08 12.41
C SER A 2 29.06 -23.98 13.05
N TYR A 3 29.57 -23.61 14.23
CA TYR A 3 30.51 -24.46 14.97
C TYR A 3 29.88 -25.81 15.38
N LEU A 4 28.63 -25.78 15.85
CA LEU A 4 27.89 -26.98 16.22
C LEU A 4 27.61 -27.87 15.00
N GLU A 5 27.30 -27.27 13.84
CA GLU A 5 27.12 -27.98 12.56
C GLU A 5 28.40 -28.71 12.18
N CYS A 6 29.56 -28.06 12.29
CA CYS A 6 30.86 -28.70 12.06
C CYS A 6 31.07 -29.91 12.98
N LEU A 7 30.77 -29.78 14.28
CA LEU A 7 30.87 -30.88 15.23
C LEU A 7 29.87 -32.01 14.91
N LEU A 8 28.63 -31.71 14.52
CA LEU A 8 27.65 -32.73 14.15
C LEU A 8 28.07 -33.45 12.86
N TYR A 9 28.52 -32.69 11.86
CA TYR A 9 28.92 -33.25 10.57
C TYR A 9 30.14 -34.16 10.69
N THR A 10 31.11 -33.82 11.55
CA THR A 10 32.25 -34.71 11.85
C THR A 10 31.79 -36.03 12.48
N ARG A 11 30.77 -36.02 13.34
CA ARG A 11 30.18 -37.25 13.92
C ARG A 11 29.44 -38.07 12.87
N CYS A 12 28.65 -37.42 12.00
CA CYS A 12 28.00 -38.08 10.87
C CYS A 12 29.02 -38.70 9.91
N ALA A 13 30.13 -38.02 9.62
CA ALA A 13 31.19 -38.52 8.75
C ALA A 13 31.83 -39.80 9.30
N VAL A 14 32.11 -39.85 10.60
CA VAL A 14 32.66 -41.05 11.25
C VAL A 14 31.67 -42.22 11.19
N LEU A 15 30.37 -41.97 11.42
CA LEU A 15 29.34 -43.00 11.27
C LEU A 15 29.21 -43.48 9.83
N TRP A 16 29.29 -42.57 8.87
CA TRP A 16 29.22 -42.87 7.44
C TRP A 16 30.38 -43.74 6.95
N GLN A 17 31.60 -43.49 7.43
CA GLN A 17 32.77 -44.34 7.15
C GLN A 17 32.61 -45.75 7.72
N LYS A 18 31.90 -45.89 8.84
CA LYS A 18 31.69 -47.14 9.57
C LYS A 18 30.41 -47.89 9.20
N ARG A 19 29.71 -47.47 8.13
CA ARG A 19 28.39 -48.00 7.73
C ARG A 19 28.34 -49.50 7.43
N SER A 20 29.47 -50.12 7.06
CA SER A 20 29.55 -51.55 6.73
C SER A 20 29.83 -52.44 7.94
N LEU A 21 29.98 -51.87 9.14
CA LEU A 21 30.19 -52.64 10.35
C LEU A 21 28.87 -53.26 10.84
N PRO A 22 28.94 -54.42 11.52
CA PRO A 22 27.77 -55.06 12.11
C PRO A 22 27.06 -54.16 13.13
N SER A 23 25.73 -54.21 13.15
CA SER A 23 24.86 -53.35 13.98
C SER A 23 25.18 -53.37 15.48
N TYR A 24 25.67 -54.49 16.02
CA TYR A 24 25.98 -54.63 17.45
C TYR A 24 27.21 -53.82 17.91
N LEU A 25 28.08 -53.37 17.00
CA LEU A 25 29.22 -52.48 17.29
C LEU A 25 28.85 -50.99 17.17
N GLY A 26 27.62 -50.70 16.73
CA GLY A 26 27.13 -49.36 16.47
C GLY A 26 26.43 -48.70 17.66
N PRO A 27 26.20 -47.38 17.59
CA PRO A 27 25.37 -46.66 18.55
C PRO A 27 23.92 -47.16 18.52
N THR A 28 23.18 -46.92 19.61
CA THR A 28 21.78 -47.35 19.70
C THR A 28 20.89 -46.61 18.70
N THR A 29 19.76 -47.21 18.33
CA THR A 29 18.77 -46.60 17.43
C THR A 29 18.29 -45.24 17.93
N PHE A 30 18.10 -45.09 19.24
CA PHE A 30 17.75 -43.81 19.86
C PHE A 30 18.84 -42.75 19.71
N GLN A 31 20.12 -43.12 19.83
CA GLN A 31 21.23 -42.18 19.63
C GLN A 31 21.33 -41.72 18.18
N LEU A 32 21.11 -42.63 17.21
CA LEU A 32 21.04 -42.29 15.79
C LEU A 32 19.86 -41.38 15.48
N ALA A 33 18.68 -41.67 16.04
CA ALA A 33 17.50 -40.83 15.88
C ALA A 33 17.70 -39.43 16.45
N HIS A 34 18.27 -39.33 17.66
CA HIS A 34 18.59 -38.04 18.28
C HIS A 34 19.63 -37.25 17.48
N LEU A 35 20.70 -37.91 17.00
CA LEU A 35 21.71 -37.28 16.13
C LEU A 35 21.06 -36.74 14.84
N PHE A 36 20.19 -37.52 14.22
CA PHE A 36 19.46 -37.09 13.02
C PHE A 36 18.61 -35.85 13.30
N ILE A 37 17.83 -35.85 14.38
CA ILE A 37 17.01 -34.69 14.78
C ILE A 37 17.88 -33.46 15.03
N LEU A 38 19.01 -33.61 15.74
CA LEU A 38 19.94 -32.51 16.00
C LEU A 38 20.51 -31.92 14.71
N VAL A 39 20.90 -32.76 13.74
CA VAL A 39 21.40 -32.30 12.43
C VAL A 39 20.32 -31.55 11.67
N VAL A 40 19.10 -32.07 11.60
CA VAL A 40 17.99 -31.42 10.90
C VAL A 40 17.63 -30.08 11.54
N ILE A 41 17.48 -30.03 12.86
CA ILE A 41 17.14 -28.79 13.56
C ILE A 41 18.28 -27.78 13.45
N ASN A 42 19.54 -28.20 13.67
CA ASN A 42 20.68 -27.28 13.60
C ASN A 42 20.92 -26.75 12.18
N SER A 43 20.73 -27.57 11.14
CA SER A 43 20.85 -27.11 9.75
C SER A 43 19.72 -26.14 9.36
N LEU A 44 18.46 -26.43 9.74
CA LEU A 44 17.33 -25.52 9.48
C LEU A 44 17.48 -24.19 10.22
N THR A 45 17.89 -24.23 11.48
CA THR A 45 18.13 -23.00 12.27
C THR A 45 19.34 -22.22 11.74
N LEU A 46 20.43 -22.89 11.34
CA LEU A 46 21.57 -22.24 10.69
C LEU A 46 21.15 -21.58 9.36
N PHE A 47 20.31 -22.24 8.57
CA PHE A 47 19.77 -21.71 7.33
C PHE A 47 18.93 -20.45 7.58
N ALA A 48 17.97 -20.50 8.51
CA ALA A 48 17.15 -19.34 8.88
C ALA A 48 18.00 -18.17 9.38
N LEU A 49 18.98 -18.44 10.26
CA LEU A 49 19.91 -17.42 10.76
C LEU A 49 20.80 -16.86 9.66
N SER A 50 21.19 -17.65 8.67
CA SER A 50 22.01 -17.19 7.54
C SER A 50 21.24 -16.22 6.63
N ILE A 51 19.95 -16.48 6.39
CA ILE A 51 19.08 -15.57 5.64
C ILE A 51 18.89 -14.27 6.41
N LEU A 52 18.60 -14.35 7.71
CA LEU A 52 18.47 -13.17 8.57
C LEU A 52 19.78 -12.37 8.62
N LEU A 53 20.92 -13.03 8.71
CA LEU A 53 22.23 -12.38 8.68
C LEU A 53 22.48 -11.69 7.34
N GLY A 54 22.15 -12.33 6.21
CA GLY A 54 22.25 -11.70 4.89
C GLY A 54 21.37 -10.45 4.78
N ARG A 55 20.13 -10.53 5.29
CA ARG A 55 19.18 -9.40 5.34
C ARG A 55 19.71 -8.25 6.20
N THR A 56 20.28 -8.54 7.37
CA THR A 56 20.82 -7.51 8.27
C THR A 56 22.11 -6.90 7.75
N ILE A 57 22.99 -7.68 7.11
CA ILE A 57 24.18 -7.15 6.44
C ILE A 57 23.77 -6.22 5.29
N TRP A 58 22.79 -6.62 4.46
CA TRP A 58 22.29 -5.78 3.38
C TRP A 58 21.74 -4.44 3.90
N SER A 59 20.91 -4.51 4.95
CA SER A 59 20.38 -3.34 5.67
C SER A 59 21.49 -2.44 6.24
N LEU A 60 22.54 -3.03 6.83
CA LEU A 60 23.68 -2.30 7.37
C LEU A 60 24.53 -1.65 6.28
N CYS A 61 24.74 -2.32 5.15
CA CYS A 61 25.50 -1.80 4.02
C CYS A 61 24.84 -0.57 3.40
N LEU A 62 23.50 -0.49 3.38
CA LEU A 62 22.74 0.64 2.84
C LEU A 62 22.36 1.68 3.90
N ASN A 63 22.71 1.44 5.18
CA ASN A 63 22.26 2.24 6.33
C ASN A 63 20.73 2.43 6.36
N MET A 64 20.00 1.36 6.05
CA MET A 64 18.55 1.38 5.88
C MET A 64 17.91 0.44 6.89
N THR A 65 17.01 0.94 7.71
CA THR A 65 16.21 0.13 8.63
C THR A 65 15.15 -0.67 7.90
N THR A 66 14.57 -1.69 8.55
CA THR A 66 13.47 -2.46 7.97
C THR A 66 12.29 -1.56 7.61
N ILE A 67 11.95 -0.59 8.45
CA ILE A 67 10.82 0.33 8.23
C ILE A 67 11.09 1.21 7.00
N GLU A 68 12.28 1.80 6.91
CA GLU A 68 12.67 2.61 5.75
C GLU A 68 12.71 1.80 4.45
N GLY A 69 13.14 0.53 4.51
CA GLY A 69 13.08 -0.36 3.35
C GLY A 69 11.67 -0.56 2.82
N TRP A 70 10.69 -0.70 3.73
CA TRP A 70 9.29 -0.81 3.35
C TRP A 70 8.76 0.52 2.77
N GLU A 71 9.21 1.66 3.29
CA GLU A 71 8.87 2.98 2.74
C GLU A 71 9.45 3.19 1.33
N VAL A 72 10.69 2.74 1.07
CA VAL A 72 11.29 2.78 -0.28
C VAL A 72 10.51 1.89 -1.25
N GLU A 73 10.21 0.65 -0.86
CA GLU A 73 9.42 -0.28 -1.67
C GLU A 73 8.02 0.28 -1.99
N ARG A 74 7.41 0.95 -1.02
CA ARG A 74 6.13 1.64 -1.20
C ARG A 74 6.24 2.81 -2.16
N HIS A 75 7.23 3.69 -1.99
CA HIS A 75 7.42 4.83 -2.89
C HIS A 75 7.60 4.34 -4.34
N HIS A 76 8.34 3.25 -4.53
CA HIS A 76 8.45 2.59 -5.83
C HIS A 76 7.10 2.08 -6.37
N ALA A 77 6.23 1.54 -5.52
CA ALA A 77 4.88 1.12 -5.91
C ALA A 77 4.00 2.31 -6.31
N ILE A 78 4.03 3.40 -5.55
CA ILE A 78 3.28 4.63 -5.86
C ILE A 78 3.79 5.25 -7.16
N LEU A 79 5.10 5.30 -7.39
CA LEU A 79 5.69 5.75 -8.64
C LEU A 79 5.22 4.92 -9.84
N ARG A 80 5.09 3.60 -9.69
CA ARG A 80 4.54 2.75 -10.76
C ARG A 80 3.10 3.15 -11.09
N ARG A 81 2.26 3.37 -10.07
CA ARG A 81 0.86 3.81 -10.24
C ARG A 81 0.77 5.21 -10.87
N ALA A 82 1.57 6.15 -10.37
CA ALA A 82 1.64 7.51 -10.90
C ALA A 82 2.02 7.51 -12.38
N ARG A 83 2.99 6.69 -12.82
CA ARG A 83 3.36 6.58 -14.24
C ARG A 83 2.19 6.14 -15.13
N VAL A 84 1.32 5.25 -14.65
CA VAL A 84 0.11 4.84 -15.40
C VAL A 84 -0.87 6.01 -15.55
N LEU A 85 -1.04 6.79 -14.49
CA LEU A 85 -1.97 7.91 -14.42
C LEU A 85 -1.43 9.23 -14.99
N GLY A 86 -0.25 9.22 -15.63
CA GLY A 86 0.34 10.40 -16.27
C GLY A 86 1.21 11.26 -15.36
N GLY A 87 1.72 10.71 -14.26
CA GLY A 87 2.70 11.32 -13.36
C GLY A 87 2.11 12.02 -12.13
N GLN A 88 0.79 11.94 -11.92
CA GLN A 88 0.09 12.53 -10.78
C GLN A 88 -0.84 11.48 -10.16
N LEU A 89 -1.01 11.53 -8.85
CA LEU A 89 -2.01 10.74 -8.13
C LEU A 89 -3.03 11.67 -7.48
N ASP A 90 -4.30 11.25 -7.48
CA ASP A 90 -5.36 11.95 -6.78
C ASP A 90 -5.25 11.65 -5.27
N GLY A 91 -5.14 12.69 -4.47
CA GLY A 91 -5.19 12.63 -3.01
C GLY A 91 -6.64 12.56 -2.51
N PRO A 92 -6.85 12.29 -1.21
CA PRO A 92 -8.18 12.12 -0.63
C PRO A 92 -9.06 13.38 -0.64
N ASP A 93 -8.46 14.55 -0.83
CA ASP A 93 -9.14 15.85 -0.97
C ASP A 93 -9.37 16.23 -2.44
N GLY A 94 -9.17 15.30 -3.38
CA GLY A 94 -9.19 15.56 -4.83
C GLY A 94 -7.98 16.35 -5.34
N SER A 95 -7.00 16.64 -4.47
CA SER A 95 -5.77 17.33 -4.84
C SER A 95 -4.83 16.41 -5.62
N LYS A 96 -4.31 16.88 -6.75
CA LYS A 96 -3.36 16.11 -7.56
C LYS A 96 -1.95 16.27 -7.02
N VAL A 97 -1.41 15.21 -6.42
CA VAL A 97 -0.02 15.17 -5.95
C VAL A 97 0.86 14.63 -7.06
N LYS A 98 1.83 15.44 -7.49
CA LYS A 98 2.87 14.99 -8.41
C LYS A 98 3.89 14.18 -7.62
N ILE A 99 4.01 12.90 -7.96
CA ILE A 99 4.97 12.00 -7.29
C ILE A 99 6.23 11.94 -8.13
N GLU A 100 7.35 12.38 -7.55
CA GLU A 100 8.67 12.32 -8.17
C GLU A 100 9.50 11.20 -7.56
N HIS A 101 10.41 10.63 -8.36
CA HIS A 101 11.35 9.64 -7.84
C HIS A 101 12.26 10.30 -6.81
N GLN A 102 12.39 9.65 -5.65
CA GLN A 102 13.21 10.12 -4.53
C GLN A 102 14.07 8.94 -4.09
N GLU A 103 15.38 9.15 -4.08
CA GLU A 103 16.36 8.17 -3.60
C GLU A 103 16.44 8.20 -2.07
N PHE A 104 16.90 7.09 -1.49
CA PHE A 104 17.04 6.99 -0.04
C PHE A 104 18.14 7.96 0.46
N PRO A 105 17.85 8.87 1.40
CA PRO A 105 18.76 9.98 1.72
C PRO A 105 19.95 9.59 2.62
N PHE A 106 19.85 8.51 3.39
CA PHE A 106 20.83 8.16 4.43
C PHE A 106 21.92 7.18 3.98
N ASP A 107 21.98 6.83 2.69
CA ASP A 107 23.05 6.01 2.11
C ASP A 107 24.24 6.87 1.67
N VAL A 108 25.25 6.98 2.54
CA VAL A 108 26.47 7.77 2.29
C VAL A 108 27.57 6.91 1.63
N GLY A 109 27.48 5.59 1.81
CA GLY A 109 28.38 4.61 1.20
C GLY A 109 28.69 3.43 2.13
N ILE A 110 28.93 2.26 1.53
CA ILE A 110 28.99 0.95 2.22
C ILE A 110 29.83 0.98 3.51
N TRP A 111 31.08 1.46 3.45
CA TRP A 111 31.95 1.47 4.63
C TRP A 111 31.52 2.49 5.69
N ALA A 112 31.07 3.68 5.27
CA ALA A 112 30.60 4.72 6.19
C ALA A 112 29.34 4.25 6.92
N ASN A 113 28.41 3.65 6.17
CA ASN A 113 27.18 3.05 6.67
C ASN A 113 27.44 1.98 7.72
N ILE A 114 28.34 1.03 7.43
CA ILE A 114 28.74 -0.01 8.38
C ILE A 114 29.37 0.62 9.64
N CYS A 115 30.26 1.60 9.49
CA CYS A 115 30.87 2.27 10.64
C CYS A 115 29.87 3.04 11.50
N ILE A 116 28.83 3.62 10.89
CA ILE A 116 27.74 4.30 11.59
C ILE A 116 26.91 3.29 12.37
N GLY A 117 26.45 2.22 11.72
CA GLY A 117 25.64 1.19 12.36
C GLY A 117 26.38 0.43 13.47
N MET A 118 27.68 0.17 13.30
CA MET A 118 28.51 -0.49 14.32
C MET A 118 29.11 0.49 15.34
N GLY A 119 28.88 1.79 15.19
CA GLY A 119 29.35 2.86 16.09
C GLY A 119 30.86 3.11 16.13
N THR A 120 31.68 2.27 15.49
CA THR A 120 33.14 2.36 15.50
C THR A 120 33.74 1.97 14.16
N ARG A 121 34.94 2.49 13.86
CA ARG A 121 35.73 2.13 12.67
C ARG A 121 36.55 0.85 12.85
N ASN A 122 36.56 0.26 14.05
CA ASN A 122 37.39 -0.90 14.37
C ASN A 122 36.57 -2.20 14.21
N PRO A 123 36.85 -3.04 13.20
CA PRO A 123 36.11 -4.28 12.98
C PRO A 123 36.20 -5.28 14.14
N LEU A 124 37.27 -5.22 14.93
CA LEU A 124 37.40 -6.11 16.08
C LEU A 124 36.44 -5.74 17.22
N ALA A 125 36.12 -4.45 17.36
CA ALA A 125 35.19 -3.97 18.37
C ALA A 125 33.73 -4.36 18.04
N TRP A 126 33.42 -4.60 16.76
CA TRP A 126 32.09 -4.98 16.28
C TRP A 126 31.59 -6.32 16.85
N PHE A 127 32.52 -7.24 17.11
CA PHE A 127 32.22 -8.54 17.71
C PHE A 127 32.21 -8.51 19.24
N TRP A 128 32.47 -7.35 19.84
CA TRP A 128 32.50 -7.20 21.29
C TRP A 128 31.14 -6.76 21.82
N PRO A 129 30.44 -7.61 22.61
CA PRO A 129 29.07 -7.34 23.06
C PRO A 129 28.97 -6.18 24.07
N LEU A 130 30.09 -5.79 24.69
CA LEU A 130 30.15 -4.67 25.64
C LEU A 130 30.79 -3.42 25.01
N SER A 131 30.76 -3.31 23.67
CA SER A 131 31.25 -2.12 22.98
C SER A 131 30.31 -0.93 23.22
N SER A 132 30.88 0.28 23.21
CA SER A 132 30.08 1.49 23.42
C SER A 132 29.11 1.69 22.26
N THR A 133 27.84 1.88 22.59
CA THR A 133 26.84 2.31 21.62
C THR A 133 27.05 3.78 21.24
N PRO A 134 26.57 4.22 20.07
CA PRO A 134 26.57 5.64 19.71
C PRO A 134 25.75 6.45 20.72
N LYS A 135 26.21 7.68 21.01
CA LYS A 135 25.52 8.59 21.93
C LYS A 135 24.21 9.09 21.32
N LEU A 136 23.18 9.26 22.17
CA LEU A 136 21.85 9.71 21.77
C LEU A 136 21.84 11.06 21.05
N GLU A 137 22.75 11.98 21.41
CA GLU A 137 22.86 13.31 20.75
C GLU A 137 23.10 13.20 19.24
N LYS A 138 23.85 12.16 18.81
CA LYS A 138 24.13 11.92 17.40
C LYS A 138 22.97 11.24 16.66
N SER A 139 21.90 10.86 17.37
CA SER A 139 20.74 10.18 16.78
C SER A 139 19.81 11.11 16.02
N PHE A 140 19.96 12.43 16.15
CA PHE A 140 19.13 13.40 15.44
C PHE A 140 19.79 13.97 14.19
N GLU A 141 21.11 13.80 14.07
CA GLU A 141 21.91 14.34 12.96
C GLU A 141 22.48 13.19 12.13
N TYR A 142 21.79 12.87 11.03
CA TYR A 142 22.27 11.91 10.06
C TYR A 142 23.00 12.62 8.92
N GLN A 143 24.02 11.94 8.37
CA GLN A 143 24.67 12.41 7.18
C GLN A 143 23.80 12.08 5.97
N HIS A 144 23.51 13.09 5.15
CA HIS A 144 22.73 12.93 3.92
C HIS A 144 23.65 12.73 2.72
N ASN A 145 23.20 11.97 1.74
CA ASN A 145 23.94 11.68 0.51
C ASN A 145 23.90 12.80 -0.54
N LEU A 146 23.04 13.80 -0.36
CA LEU A 146 22.91 15.00 -1.20
C LEU A 146 22.62 14.69 -2.68
N ILE A 147 22.06 13.52 -2.99
CA ILE A 147 21.68 13.14 -4.36
C ILE A 147 20.43 13.90 -4.79
N ASP A 148 19.44 13.94 -3.90
CA ASP A 148 18.20 14.69 -4.07
C ASP A 148 18.30 16.09 -3.44
N ASP A 149 17.38 16.97 -3.86
CA ASP A 149 17.24 18.30 -3.26
C ASP A 149 16.93 18.17 -1.75
N PRO A 150 17.74 18.79 -0.86
CA PRO A 150 17.52 18.74 0.59
C PRO A 150 16.18 19.33 1.05
N SER A 151 15.46 20.06 0.18
CA SER A 151 14.12 20.56 0.48
C SER A 151 13.03 19.48 0.47
N LYS A 152 13.30 18.32 -0.15
CA LYS A 152 12.34 17.22 -0.21
C LYS A 152 12.19 16.59 1.18
N PRO A 153 10.96 16.42 1.69
CA PRO A 153 10.75 15.74 2.96
C PRO A 153 11.12 14.26 2.83
N TRP A 154 11.59 13.68 3.93
CA TRP A 154 11.67 12.24 4.13
C TRP A 154 10.90 11.88 5.40
N PRO A 155 10.00 10.88 5.38
CA PRO A 155 9.62 10.01 4.27
C PRO A 155 8.91 10.75 3.11
N PRO A 156 8.88 10.17 1.89
CA PRO A 156 8.15 10.74 0.76
C PRO A 156 6.65 10.93 1.09
N PRO A 157 6.00 11.98 0.57
CA PRO A 157 4.58 12.23 0.85
C PRO A 157 3.71 11.18 0.15
N ASP A 158 3.08 10.33 0.95
CA ASP A 158 2.13 9.32 0.49
C ASP A 158 0.73 9.95 0.32
N PRO A 159 0.15 10.03 -0.89
CA PRO A 159 -1.19 10.59 -1.10
C PRO A 159 -2.27 9.84 -0.32
N ASP A 160 -2.14 8.53 -0.19
CA ASP A 160 -3.05 7.66 0.57
C ASP A 160 -3.00 7.93 2.09
N ARG A 161 -1.89 8.50 2.61
CA ARG A 161 -1.71 8.82 4.04
C ARG A 161 -1.99 10.28 4.38
N LEU A 162 -2.24 11.13 3.38
CA LEU A 162 -2.61 12.51 3.65
C LEU A 162 -3.93 12.53 4.40
N PHE A 163 -4.01 13.34 5.47
CA PHE A 163 -5.27 13.57 6.15
C PHE A 163 -6.30 14.05 5.14
N ARG A 164 -7.46 13.38 5.09
CA ARG A 164 -8.59 13.90 4.31
C ARG A 164 -8.94 15.26 4.87
N ALA A 165 -9.22 16.24 4.01
CA ALA A 165 -9.82 17.47 4.49
C ALA A 165 -11.09 17.10 5.29
N ALA A 166 -11.27 17.74 6.43
CA ALA A 166 -12.49 17.57 7.21
C ALA A 166 -13.67 17.79 6.26
N ARG A 167 -14.56 16.80 6.17
CA ARG A 167 -15.75 16.91 5.30
C ARG A 167 -16.39 18.24 5.65
N LYS A 168 -16.48 19.15 4.67
CA LYS A 168 -17.27 20.36 4.86
C LYS A 168 -18.66 19.87 5.21
N ALA A 169 -19.14 20.24 6.40
CA ALA A 169 -20.52 19.99 6.74
C ALA A 169 -21.36 20.49 5.55
N PRO A 170 -22.32 19.70 5.05
CA PRO A 170 -23.15 20.13 3.93
C PRO A 170 -23.66 21.52 4.27
N SER A 171 -23.49 22.46 3.34
CA SER A 171 -23.88 23.86 3.53
C SER A 171 -25.39 23.91 3.77
N GLY A 172 -25.76 23.87 5.04
CA GLY A 172 -27.12 23.76 5.53
C GLY A 172 -27.08 23.88 7.05
N ASP A 173 -28.13 24.46 7.62
CA ASP A 173 -28.24 24.66 9.06
C ASP A 173 -27.92 23.34 9.81
N PRO A 174 -27.02 23.35 10.81
CA PRO A 174 -26.67 22.16 11.59
C PRO A 174 -27.84 21.50 12.34
N PHE A 175 -29.07 22.02 12.20
CA PHE A 175 -30.21 21.69 13.04
C PHE A 175 -31.58 21.60 12.33
N THR A 176 -31.69 21.44 11.01
CA THR A 176 -33.02 21.42 10.36
C THR A 176 -33.22 20.32 9.32
N MET A 177 -32.77 19.11 9.63
CA MET A 177 -33.37 17.92 9.03
C MET A 177 -34.79 17.79 9.59
N SER A 178 -35.81 17.87 8.73
CA SER A 178 -37.22 17.71 9.13
C SER A 178 -37.40 16.47 10.01
N MET A 179 -38.05 16.65 11.17
CA MET A 179 -38.35 15.58 12.12
C MET A 179 -39.65 14.83 11.76
N ASP A 180 -40.13 15.02 10.53
CA ASP A 180 -41.28 14.32 10.00
C ASP A 180 -40.95 12.83 9.80
N PRO A 181 -41.74 11.90 10.37
CA PRO A 181 -41.47 10.46 10.29
C PRO A 181 -41.33 9.91 8.86
N ALA A 182 -41.99 10.52 7.87
CA ALA A 182 -41.86 10.08 6.48
C ALA A 182 -40.50 10.48 5.89
N SER A 183 -40.08 11.72 6.10
CA SER A 183 -38.74 12.20 5.71
C SER A 183 -37.62 11.43 6.41
N PHE A 184 -37.81 11.02 7.67
CA PHE A 184 -36.87 10.17 8.39
C PHE A 184 -36.78 8.76 7.79
N ARG A 185 -37.92 8.12 7.50
CA ARG A 185 -37.93 6.79 6.86
C ARG A 185 -37.32 6.82 5.46
N ALA A 186 -37.56 7.88 4.68
CA ALA A 186 -36.95 8.03 3.36
C ALA A 186 -35.42 8.14 3.46
N ARG A 187 -34.89 8.90 4.44
CA ARG A 187 -33.45 8.94 4.72
C ARG A 187 -32.92 7.60 5.19
N GLN A 188 -33.64 6.93 6.08
CA GLN A 188 -33.25 5.61 6.58
C GLN A 188 -33.21 4.55 5.46
N ALA A 189 -34.14 4.62 4.51
CA ALA A 189 -34.17 3.75 3.34
C ALA A 189 -33.05 4.09 2.33
N ALA A 190 -32.78 5.37 2.11
CA ALA A 190 -31.68 5.82 1.25
C ALA A 190 -30.31 5.44 1.82
N ASP A 191 -30.15 5.57 3.15
CA ASP A 191 -28.97 5.08 3.88
C ASP A 191 -28.85 3.57 3.72
N LEU A 192 -29.91 2.79 3.97
CA LEU A 192 -29.90 1.33 3.79
C LEU A 192 -29.48 0.92 2.37
N ALA A 193 -30.02 1.60 1.35
CA ALA A 193 -29.70 1.32 -0.06
C ALA A 193 -28.26 1.70 -0.44
N ARG A 194 -27.62 2.60 0.31
CA ARG A 194 -26.20 2.95 0.12
C ARG A 194 -25.25 1.91 0.73
N TYR A 195 -25.74 1.10 1.67
CA TYR A 195 -24.94 0.14 2.44
C TYR A 195 -25.20 -1.32 2.03
N GLU A 196 -26.16 -1.59 1.15
CA GLU A 196 -26.36 -2.89 0.51
C GLU A 196 -25.47 -3.01 -0.74
N ASP A 197 -24.23 -3.46 -0.55
CA ASP A 197 -23.46 -4.02 -1.67
C ASP A 197 -24.17 -5.27 -2.20
N ALA A 198 -23.98 -5.56 -3.50
CA ALA A 198 -24.62 -6.68 -4.21
C ALA A 198 -24.43 -8.06 -3.55
N ASP A 199 -23.44 -8.20 -2.66
CA ASP A 199 -23.05 -9.44 -1.98
C ASP A 199 -23.39 -9.49 -0.48
N GLY A 200 -23.95 -8.41 0.10
CA GLY A 200 -24.40 -8.37 1.51
C GLY A 200 -23.28 -8.46 2.56
N GLU A 201 -22.02 -8.28 2.17
CA GLU A 201 -20.85 -8.33 3.06
C GLU A 201 -20.39 -6.91 3.42
N TYR A 202 -20.39 -6.57 4.73
CA TYR A 202 -20.01 -5.24 5.25
C TYR A 202 -18.50 -4.96 5.20
N VAL A 203 -17.71 -5.83 4.57
CA VAL A 203 -16.25 -5.70 4.46
C VAL A 203 -15.89 -5.34 3.02
N VAL A 204 -15.88 -4.04 2.73
CA VAL A 204 -15.38 -3.56 1.43
C VAL A 204 -13.86 -3.67 1.42
N ARG A 205 -13.34 -4.72 0.77
CA ARG A 205 -11.90 -4.85 0.51
C ARG A 205 -11.51 -3.95 -0.67
N ARG A 206 -10.29 -3.40 -0.66
CA ARG A 206 -9.75 -2.67 -1.82
C ARG A 206 -9.77 -3.60 -3.05
N ARG A 207 -10.43 -3.16 -4.13
CA ARG A 207 -10.26 -3.79 -5.45
C ARG A 207 -8.86 -3.43 -5.99
N PRO A 208 -8.13 -4.34 -6.66
CA PRO A 208 -6.81 -4.05 -7.22
C PRO A 208 -6.77 -2.79 -8.10
N PHE A 209 -5.61 -2.14 -8.22
CA PHE A 209 -5.48 -0.85 -8.92
C PHE A 209 -5.94 -0.93 -10.38
N HIS A 210 -5.64 -2.04 -11.07
CA HIS A 210 -6.04 -2.21 -12.47
C HIS A 210 -7.56 -2.25 -12.64
N GLU A 211 -8.29 -2.87 -11.70
CA GLU A 211 -9.74 -2.96 -11.74
C GLU A 211 -10.38 -1.58 -11.52
N ARG A 212 -9.80 -0.79 -10.61
CA ARG A 212 -10.22 0.60 -10.38
C ARG A 212 -9.96 1.48 -11.61
N LEU A 213 -8.81 1.30 -12.25
CA LEU A 213 -8.48 2.02 -13.48
C LEU A 213 -9.49 1.67 -14.59
N GLU A 214 -9.77 0.38 -14.79
CA GLU A 214 -10.77 -0.09 -15.76
C GLU A 214 -12.17 0.45 -15.43
N ALA A 215 -12.60 0.42 -14.17
CA ALA A 215 -13.90 0.96 -13.74
C ALA A 215 -14.01 2.48 -13.99
N ARG A 216 -12.94 3.24 -13.72
CA ARG A 216 -12.89 4.68 -13.99
C ARG A 216 -12.93 4.97 -15.49
N GLU A 217 -12.23 4.19 -16.29
CA GLU A 217 -12.30 4.27 -17.76
C GLU A 217 -13.72 3.98 -18.26
N HIS A 218 -14.35 2.91 -17.78
CA HIS A 218 -15.73 2.57 -18.11
C HIS A 218 -16.70 3.69 -17.74
N ARG A 219 -16.60 4.26 -16.53
CA ARG A 219 -17.45 5.36 -16.07
C ARG A 219 -17.28 6.61 -16.96
N GLY A 220 -16.05 6.93 -17.36
CA GLY A 220 -15.77 8.02 -18.30
C GLY A 220 -16.38 7.80 -19.69
N GLN A 221 -16.42 6.55 -20.16
CA GLN A 221 -17.00 6.20 -21.47
C GLN A 221 -18.53 6.28 -21.48
N TYR A 222 -19.20 5.85 -20.40
CA TYR A 222 -20.65 6.00 -20.24
C TYR A 222 -21.06 7.48 -20.16
N ASN A 223 -20.35 8.31 -19.40
CA ASN A 223 -20.65 9.75 -19.31
C ASN A 223 -20.49 10.48 -20.66
N ASN A 224 -19.57 10.02 -21.51
CA ASN A 224 -19.41 10.57 -22.86
C ASN A 224 -20.53 10.09 -23.81
N SER A 225 -20.96 8.84 -23.67
CA SER A 225 -22.09 8.28 -24.41
C SER A 225 -23.41 8.96 -24.06
N GLU A 226 -23.64 9.30 -22.78
CA GLU A 226 -24.90 9.91 -22.33
C GLU A 226 -25.07 11.35 -22.85
N ARG A 227 -23.96 12.11 -23.04
CA ARG A 227 -24.00 13.44 -23.70
C ARG A 227 -24.36 13.40 -25.19
N VAL A 228 -24.22 12.25 -25.86
CA VAL A 228 -24.47 12.14 -27.31
C VAL A 228 -25.95 11.92 -27.62
N TYR A 229 -26.73 11.35 -26.70
CA TYR A 229 -28.16 11.06 -26.93
C TYR A 229 -29.11 12.24 -26.64
N GLU A 230 -28.62 13.36 -26.10
CA GLU A 230 -29.46 14.48 -25.66
C GLU A 230 -29.56 15.62 -26.70
N LEU A 231 -29.04 15.43 -27.92
CA LEU A 231 -28.96 16.47 -28.96
C LEU A 231 -29.85 16.26 -30.19
N GLU A 232 -30.71 15.24 -30.20
CA GLU A 232 -31.63 14.96 -31.32
C GLU A 232 -33.08 14.87 -30.82
N ASP A 233 -33.70 16.00 -30.45
CA ASP A 233 -35.16 16.21 -30.60
C ASP A 233 -35.54 17.64 -30.15
N SER A 234 -35.51 18.61 -31.08
CA SER A 234 -36.38 19.80 -30.97
C SER A 234 -36.64 20.43 -32.34
N GLU A 235 -37.75 20.03 -32.99
CA GLU A 235 -38.37 20.77 -34.08
C GLU A 235 -39.89 20.94 -33.79
N ASN A 236 -40.33 22.21 -33.69
CA ASN A 236 -41.71 22.77 -33.69
C ASN A 236 -42.66 22.38 -32.52
N GLU A 237 -43.65 23.18 -32.05
CA GLU A 237 -44.46 24.28 -32.61
C GLU A 237 -45.16 25.07 -31.46
N ASP A 238 -45.73 26.24 -31.77
CA ASP A 238 -46.26 27.33 -30.91
C ASP A 238 -47.46 27.04 -29.96
N VAL A 239 -47.50 27.66 -28.75
CA VAL A 239 -48.73 28.17 -28.09
C VAL A 239 -48.43 29.36 -27.14
N LEU A 240 -49.21 30.44 -27.25
CA LEU A 240 -49.21 31.65 -26.41
C LEU A 240 -50.28 31.61 -25.27
N HIS A 241 -49.92 32.20 -24.11
CA HIS A 241 -50.68 33.17 -23.25
C HIS A 241 -50.90 32.85 -21.73
N ASP A 242 -50.33 33.77 -20.92
CA ASP A 242 -50.64 34.36 -19.58
C ASP A 242 -50.72 33.59 -18.24
N ASP A 243 -49.93 34.16 -17.31
CA ASP A 243 -50.13 34.46 -15.88
C ASP A 243 -50.42 33.34 -14.87
N GLU A 244 -49.36 32.95 -14.15
CA GLU A 244 -49.21 33.11 -12.69
C GLU A 244 -47.78 32.65 -12.29
N ALA A 245 -47.08 33.47 -11.52
CA ALA A 245 -45.67 33.28 -11.21
C ALA A 245 -45.47 32.30 -10.04
N GLU A 246 -45.02 31.09 -10.36
CA GLU A 246 -44.46 30.13 -9.39
C GLU A 246 -43.06 29.74 -9.88
N PRO A 247 -41.97 30.03 -9.13
CA PRO A 247 -40.64 29.60 -9.54
C PRO A 247 -40.50 28.09 -9.31
N ALA A 248 -40.76 27.31 -10.37
CA ALA A 248 -40.44 25.90 -10.44
C ALA A 248 -38.92 25.74 -10.26
N LEU A 249 -38.54 25.24 -9.08
CA LEU A 249 -37.19 24.79 -8.74
C LEU A 249 -36.77 23.70 -9.73
N THR A 250 -36.01 24.09 -10.76
CA THR A 250 -35.10 23.16 -11.45
C THR A 250 -34.04 22.78 -10.43
N VAL A 251 -34.32 21.74 -9.66
CA VAL A 251 -33.35 21.10 -8.76
C VAL A 251 -32.28 20.52 -9.66
N ASP A 252 -31.22 21.30 -9.82
CA ASP A 252 -29.93 20.91 -10.37
C ASP A 252 -29.48 19.62 -9.66
N SER A 253 -29.75 18.47 -10.28
CA SER A 253 -29.40 17.13 -9.80
C SER A 253 -27.90 16.82 -10.01
N MET A 254 -27.07 17.86 -9.99
CA MET A 254 -25.62 17.80 -10.17
C MET A 254 -24.87 17.60 -8.85
N ALA A 255 -25.55 17.63 -7.70
CA ALA A 255 -24.92 17.54 -6.37
C ALA A 255 -24.71 16.11 -5.83
N GLY A 256 -25.18 15.07 -6.55
CA GLY A 256 -25.16 13.68 -6.05
C GLY A 256 -23.95 12.83 -6.44
N ARG A 257 -23.10 13.28 -7.37
CA ARG A 257 -22.21 12.37 -8.12
C ARG A 257 -20.71 12.47 -7.79
N GLU A 258 -20.30 13.36 -6.89
CA GLU A 258 -18.88 13.55 -6.52
C GLU A 258 -18.46 12.84 -5.22
N ASN A 259 -19.39 12.33 -4.42
CA ASN A 259 -19.06 11.81 -3.08
C ASN A 259 -18.68 10.32 -3.04
N ASP A 260 -18.82 9.59 -4.15
CA ASP A 260 -18.50 8.15 -4.20
C ASP A 260 -17.07 7.89 -4.72
N ASP A 261 -16.35 8.93 -5.17
CA ASP A 261 -14.93 8.84 -5.56
C ASP A 261 -13.97 9.08 -4.38
N ALA A 262 -14.50 9.33 -3.18
CA ALA A 262 -13.73 9.53 -1.96
C ALA A 262 -13.22 8.19 -1.38
N GLY A 263 -12.34 7.50 -2.10
CA GLY A 263 -11.51 6.38 -1.65
C GLY A 263 -12.18 5.43 -0.65
N GLU A 264 -12.77 4.35 -1.13
CA GLU A 264 -13.42 3.27 -0.37
C GLU A 264 -12.45 2.41 0.48
N GLU A 265 -11.54 3.04 1.20
CA GLU A 265 -10.35 2.36 1.72
C GLU A 265 -10.35 2.38 3.24
N GLY A 266 -11.06 1.45 3.87
CA GLY A 266 -11.03 1.30 5.32
C GLY A 266 -11.99 0.26 5.90
N TRP A 267 -11.60 -0.38 6.99
CA TRP A 267 -12.51 -1.23 7.77
C TRP A 267 -13.68 -0.37 8.26
N ARG A 268 -14.91 -0.85 8.09
CA ARG A 268 -16.10 -0.19 8.62
C ARG A 268 -16.82 -1.09 9.61
N ASN A 269 -17.35 -0.51 10.68
CA ASN A 269 -18.29 -1.22 11.56
C ASN A 269 -19.69 -1.28 10.92
N LYS A 270 -20.63 -1.97 11.58
CA LYS A 270 -22.04 -2.07 11.17
C LYS A 270 -22.78 -0.73 11.16
N GLU A 271 -22.21 0.29 11.80
CA GLU A 271 -22.70 1.66 11.86
C GLU A 271 -22.08 2.54 10.76
N GLY A 272 -21.20 1.99 9.91
CA GLY A 272 -20.56 2.68 8.79
C GLY A 272 -19.35 3.55 9.17
N GLU A 273 -18.98 3.58 10.45
CA GLU A 273 -17.81 4.29 10.99
C GLU A 273 -16.53 3.50 10.72
N ARG A 274 -15.46 4.22 10.43
CA ARG A 274 -14.13 3.66 10.16
C ARG A 274 -13.28 3.56 11.40
N LEU A 275 -12.25 2.71 11.37
CA LEU A 275 -11.23 2.69 12.44
C LEU A 275 -10.61 4.09 12.65
N ALA A 276 -10.40 4.80 11.53
CA ALA A 276 -9.89 6.17 11.53
C ALA A 276 -10.82 7.19 12.21
N ASP A 277 -12.14 6.95 12.24
CA ASP A 277 -13.11 7.83 12.94
C ASP A 277 -12.95 7.74 14.47
N PHE A 278 -12.39 6.64 14.97
CA PHE A 278 -12.01 6.46 16.37
C PHE A 278 -10.59 6.95 16.70
N GLY A 279 -9.93 7.64 15.75
CA GLY A 279 -8.53 8.06 15.89
C GLY A 279 -7.54 6.89 15.85
N VAL A 280 -7.97 5.74 15.33
CA VAL A 280 -7.11 4.58 15.10
C VAL A 280 -6.71 4.58 13.64
N ASP A 281 -5.43 4.86 13.37
CA ASP A 281 -4.90 4.78 12.01
C ASP A 281 -5.15 3.36 11.45
N GLU A 282 -5.75 3.31 10.27
CA GLU A 282 -5.91 2.08 9.51
C GLU A 282 -4.56 1.68 8.90
N VAL A 283 -3.59 1.33 9.75
CA VAL A 283 -2.29 0.79 9.34
C VAL A 283 -2.43 -0.67 8.91
N ALA A 284 -3.45 -0.99 8.11
CA ALA A 284 -3.45 -2.22 7.36
C ALA A 284 -2.53 -1.98 6.17
N ASN A 285 -1.32 -2.54 6.20
CA ASN A 285 -0.43 -2.66 5.05
C ASN A 285 -1.14 -3.50 3.97
N PHE A 286 -2.07 -2.89 3.26
CA PHE A 286 -2.89 -3.46 2.19
C PHE A 286 -2.57 -2.69 0.91
N TYR A 287 -1.29 -2.69 0.55
CA TYR A 287 -0.91 -2.36 -0.82
C TYR A 287 -1.02 -3.65 -1.59
N ASP A 288 -2.07 -3.77 -2.40
CA ASP A 288 -2.26 -4.91 -3.27
C ASP A 288 -1.03 -5.03 -4.19
N GLU A 289 -0.35 -6.18 -4.10
CA GLU A 289 0.61 -6.59 -5.13
C GLU A 289 -0.21 -6.81 -6.40
N ASP A 290 -0.33 -5.77 -7.25
CA ASP A 290 -0.99 -5.94 -8.54
C ASP A 290 -0.17 -6.96 -9.36
N ASP A 291 -0.75 -8.13 -9.63
CA ASP A 291 -0.14 -9.22 -10.39
C ASP A 291 0.08 -8.86 -11.88
N VAL A 292 -0.47 -7.73 -12.34
CA VAL A 292 -0.40 -7.29 -13.74
C VAL A 292 0.82 -6.39 -13.94
N PRO A 293 1.81 -6.80 -14.75
CA PRO A 293 2.99 -6.00 -14.98
C PRO A 293 2.64 -4.69 -15.71
N LEU A 294 3.29 -3.59 -15.32
CA LEU A 294 3.08 -2.24 -15.88
C LEU A 294 3.14 -2.20 -17.42
N ALA A 295 4.00 -3.02 -18.03
CA ALA A 295 4.13 -3.10 -19.47
C ALA A 295 2.83 -3.53 -20.16
N GLU A 296 2.05 -4.41 -19.51
CA GLU A 296 0.77 -4.87 -20.02
C GLU A 296 -0.29 -3.76 -19.94
N LEU A 297 -0.35 -3.01 -18.84
CA LEU A 297 -1.26 -1.86 -18.70
C LEU A 297 -0.96 -0.77 -19.75
N LEU A 298 0.33 -0.44 -19.94
CA LEU A 298 0.74 0.52 -20.97
C LEU A 298 0.42 0.02 -22.39
N ARG A 299 0.59 -1.29 -22.64
CA ARG A 299 0.22 -1.92 -23.91
C ARG A 299 -1.28 -1.83 -24.16
N ARG A 300 -2.13 -2.17 -23.17
CA ARG A 300 -3.59 -2.07 -23.26
C ARG A 300 -4.03 -0.63 -23.58
N ARG A 301 -3.42 0.36 -22.93
CA ARG A 301 -3.68 1.79 -23.20
C ARG A 301 -3.29 2.21 -24.62
N LYS A 302 -2.14 1.73 -25.13
CA LYS A 302 -1.69 1.98 -26.51
C LYS A 302 -2.60 1.32 -27.55
N GLU A 303 -3.04 0.08 -27.31
CA GLU A 303 -3.97 -0.63 -28.20
C GLU A 303 -5.34 0.06 -28.25
N LYS A 304 -5.84 0.60 -27.13
CA LYS A 304 -7.08 1.38 -27.08
C LYS A 304 -6.97 2.71 -27.84
N THR A 305 -5.95 3.52 -27.55
CA THR A 305 -5.71 4.79 -28.28
C THR A 305 -5.54 4.60 -29.78
N SER A 306 -4.96 3.47 -30.21
CA SER A 306 -4.84 3.11 -31.64
C SER A 306 -6.18 2.69 -32.26
N ARG A 307 -7.09 2.08 -31.48
CA ARG A 307 -8.46 1.73 -31.94
C ARG A 307 -9.35 2.97 -32.04
N GLU A 308 -9.23 3.91 -31.11
CA GLU A 308 -10.01 5.16 -31.11
C GLU A 308 -9.57 6.10 -32.24
N GLY A 309 -8.27 6.14 -32.58
CA GLY A 309 -7.75 6.92 -33.72
C GLY A 309 -7.89 6.26 -35.09
N GLY A 310 -8.49 5.07 -35.19
CA GLY A 310 -8.72 4.35 -36.45
C GLY A 310 -10.14 4.49 -37.01
N VAL A 311 -10.96 5.36 -36.40
CA VAL A 311 -12.31 5.71 -36.85
C VAL A 311 -12.27 7.17 -37.33
N GLU A 312 -11.56 7.39 -38.43
CA GLU A 312 -11.67 8.59 -39.29
C GLU A 312 -11.94 8.14 -40.73
#